data_AF-A0A382XJA7-F1
#
_entry.id   AF-A0A382XJA7-F1
#
_cell.length_a   1.000
_cell.length_b   1.000
_cell.length_c   1.000
_cell.angle_alpha   90.00
_cell.angle_beta   90.00
_cell.angle_gamma   90.00
#
_symmetry.space_group_name_H-M   'P 1'
#
loop_
_entity.id
_entity.type
_entity.pdbx_description
1 polymer ?
#
loop_
_entity_poly.entity_id
_entity_poly.type
_entity_poly.pdbx_seq_one_letter_code
_entity_poly.pdbx_strand_id
1 'polypeptide(L)' 'MPAAEKDWGKFNGFPADMFKFVRELSGNNNRDWFTANKDRYKESVLAPMSAFIAEMDIRFARISECFICDPKPHG' A
#
# COMPACT_ATOMS: atom_id res chain seq x y z
N MET A 1 6.46 -0.97 -21.56
CA MET A 1 7.43 -0.71 -20.47
C MET A 1 7.09 -1.66 -19.33
N PRO A 2 7.76 -2.80 -19.14
CA PRO A 2 7.34 -3.70 -18.08
C PRO A 2 7.95 -3.22 -16.75
N ALA A 3 7.10 -2.69 -15.87
CA ALA A 3 7.41 -2.43 -14.46
C ALA A 3 7.52 -3.74 -13.66
N ALA A 4 8.34 -4.68 -14.14
CA ALA A 4 8.45 -6.03 -13.60
C ALA A 4 9.86 -6.27 -13.03
N GLU A 5 10.17 -5.66 -11.88
CA GLU A 5 11.37 -6.03 -11.12
C GLU A 5 11.14 -6.15 -9.61
N LYS A 6 9.96 -5.80 -9.08
CA LYS A 6 9.69 -5.88 -7.64
C LYS A 6 8.50 -6.77 -7.34
N ASP A 7 8.76 -7.88 -6.65
CA ASP A 7 7.72 -8.71 -6.04
C ASP A 7 7.12 -7.96 -4.86
N TRP A 8 5.86 -7.53 -5.01
CA TRP A 8 5.11 -6.81 -3.99
C TRP A 8 4.45 -7.75 -2.97
N GLY A 9 4.62 -9.06 -3.13
CA GLY A 9 3.98 -10.08 -2.31
C GLY A 9 2.50 -10.29 -2.67
N LYS A 10 1.94 -11.38 -2.13
CA LYS A 10 0.52 -11.73 -2.32
C LYS A 10 -0.37 -10.88 -1.41
N PHE A 11 -1.49 -10.38 -1.93
CA PHE A 11 -2.48 -9.67 -1.14
C PHE A 11 -3.34 -10.67 -0.35
N ASN A 12 -3.13 -10.71 0.97
CA ASN A 12 -3.90 -11.57 1.89
C ASN A 12 -5.04 -10.80 2.60
N GLY A 13 -5.34 -9.57 2.18
CA GLY A 13 -6.27 -8.66 2.85
C GLY A 13 -5.57 -7.57 3.65
N PHE A 14 -6.36 -6.59 4.12
CA PHE A 14 -5.85 -5.53 4.99
C PHE A 14 -5.82 -6.00 6.45
N PRO A 15 -4.67 -5.86 7.15
CA PRO A 15 -4.60 -6.24 8.55
C PRO A 15 -5.46 -5.30 9.40
N ALA A 16 -6.02 -5.80 10.51
CA ALA A 16 -6.80 -4.97 11.44
C ALA A 16 -5.99 -3.76 11.97
N ASP A 17 -4.67 -3.93 12.10
CA ASP A 17 -3.77 -2.87 12.53
C ASP A 17 -3.72 -1.69 11.56
N MET A 18 -3.99 -1.90 10.26
CA MET A 18 -4.08 -0.81 9.27
C MET A 18 -5.15 0.21 9.70
N PHE A 19 -6.36 -0.27 10.02
CA PHE A 19 -7.48 0.59 10.41
C PHE A 19 -7.22 1.27 11.74
N LYS A 20 -6.54 0.57 12.66
CA LYS A 20 -6.10 1.14 13.93
C LYS A 20 -5.10 2.27 13.72
N PHE A 21 -4.09 2.06 12.86
CA PHE A 21 -3.10 3.06 12.50
C PHE A 21 -3.75 4.33 11.92
N VAL A 22 -4.66 4.19 10.94
CA VAL A 22 -5.32 5.34 10.31
C VAL A 22 -6.17 6.12 11.31
N ARG A 23 -6.83 5.44 12.26
CA ARG A 23 -7.57 6.09 13.35
C ARG A 23 -6.66 6.89 14.27
N GLU A 24 -5.52 6.31 14.66
CA GLU A 24 -4.54 6.99 15.51
C GLU A 24 -3.88 8.16 14.78
N LEU A 25 -3.58 8.02 13.48
CA LEU A 25 -3.03 9.08 12.65
C LEU A 25 -3.96 10.29 12.59
N SER A 26 -5.29 10.08 12.53
CA SER A 26 -6.26 11.17 12.56
C SER A 26 -6.16 12.04 13.83
N GLY A 27 -5.74 11.47 14.96
CA GLY A 27 -5.55 12.20 16.22
C GLY A 27 -4.12 12.71 16.45
N ASN A 28 -3.14 12.15 15.73
CA ASN A 28 -1.72 12.41 15.94
C ASN A 28 -1.02 12.84 14.64
N ASN A 29 -1.67 13.67 13.84
CA ASN A 29 -1.18 14.10 12.52
C ASN A 29 -0.04 15.13 12.63
N ASN A 30 1.08 14.72 13.22
CA ASN A 30 2.30 15.49 13.35
C ASN A 30 3.52 14.63 12.99
N ARG A 31 4.62 15.29 12.65
CA ARG A 31 5.83 14.65 12.13
C ARG A 31 6.48 13.70 13.13
N ASP A 32 6.50 14.06 14.41
CA ASP A 32 7.21 13.30 15.44
C ASP A 32 6.51 11.96 15.69
N TRP A 33 5.18 11.99 15.82
CA TRP A 33 4.38 10.78 15.95
C TRP A 33 4.50 9.89 14.70
N PHE A 34 4.42 10.46 13.50
CA PHE A 34 4.56 9.68 12.27
C PHE A 34 5.96 9.07 12.15
N THR A 35 7.01 9.81 12.52
CA THR A 35 8.39 9.30 12.51
C THR A 35 8.56 8.13 13.47
N ALA A 36 7.98 8.22 14.67
CA ALA A 36 7.98 7.13 15.66
C ALA A 36 7.18 5.89 15.20
N ASN A 37 6.16 6.07 14.36
CA ASN A 37 5.30 4.99 13.86
C ASN A 37 5.61 4.59 12.41
N LYS A 38 6.74 5.05 11.85
CA LYS A 38 7.06 4.91 10.42
C LYS A 38 7.19 3.45 9.99
N ASP A 39 7.76 2.59 10.83
CA ASP A 39 7.92 1.17 10.48
C ASP A 39 6.58 0.43 10.51
N ARG A 40 5.73 0.71 11.51
CA ARG A 40 4.35 0.24 11.53
C ARG A 40 3.55 0.70 10.31
N TYR A 41 3.75 1.94 9.86
CA TYR A 41 3.16 2.41 8.61
C TYR A 41 3.62 1.57 7.40
N LYS A 42 4.91 1.27 7.29
CA LYS A 42 5.44 0.46 6.18
C LYS A 42 4.83 -0.95 6.18
N GLU A 43 4.75 -1.58 7.35
CA GLU A 43 4.30 -2.97 7.49
C GLU A 43 2.78 -3.10 7.40
N SER A 44 2.04 -2.31 8.18
CA SER A 44 0.58 -2.46 8.31
C SER A 44 -0.21 -1.70 7.26
N VAL A 45 0.39 -0.75 6.54
CA VAL A 45 -0.31 0.09 5.56
C VAL A 45 0.34 0.01 4.18
N LEU A 46 1.62 0.35 4.06
CA LEU A 46 2.26 0.51 2.76
C LEU A 46 2.41 -0.82 2.02
N ALA A 47 2.97 -1.84 2.68
CA ALA A 47 3.14 -3.17 2.09
C ALA A 47 1.81 -3.80 1.62
N PRO A 48 0.73 -3.87 2.45
CA PRO A 48 -0.53 -4.44 1.99
C PRO A 48 -1.22 -3.60 0.90
N MET A 49 -1.04 -2.27 0.89
CA MET A 49 -1.55 -1.44 -0.22
C MET A 49 -0.80 -1.69 -1.54
N SER A 50 0.53 -1.78 -1.52
CA SER A 50 1.30 -2.10 -2.73
C SER A 50 0.94 -3.50 -3.28
N ALA A 51 0.78 -4.49 -2.40
CA ALA A 51 0.32 -5.83 -2.79
C ALA A 51 -1.09 -5.81 -3.42
N PHE A 52 -2.01 -5.02 -2.85
CA PHE A 52 -3.36 -4.83 -3.38
C PHE A 52 -3.34 -4.20 -4.78
N ILE A 53 -2.57 -3.13 -4.97
CA ILE A 53 -2.45 -2.42 -6.25
C ILE A 53 -1.83 -3.35 -7.32
N ALA A 54 -0.80 -4.12 -6.97
CA ALA A 54 -0.19 -5.09 -7.87
C ALA A 54 -1.17 -6.19 -8.30
N GLU A 55 -1.98 -6.73 -7.39
CA GLU A 55 -3.01 -7.71 -7.74
C GLU A 55 -4.16 -7.11 -8.55
N MET A 56 -4.51 -5.84 -8.29
CA MET A 56 -5.49 -5.11 -9.08
C MET A 56 -5.03 -4.96 -10.53
N ASP A 57 -3.78 -4.58 -10.76
CA ASP A 57 -3.21 -4.40 -12.10
C ASP A 57 -3.46 -5.63 -12.99
N ILE A 58 -3.17 -6.82 -12.47
CA ILE A 58 -3.39 -8.11 -13.15
C ILE A 58 -4.86 -8.31 -13.51
N ARG A 59 -5.79 -7.92 -12.62
CA ARG A 59 -7.23 -8.08 -12.84
C ARG A 59 -7.79 -7.03 -13.80
N PHE A 60 -7.31 -5.79 -13.75
CA PHE A 60 -7.78 -4.68 -14.58
C PHE A 60 -7.21 -4.70 -16.00
N ALA A 61 -6.02 -5.27 -16.20
CA ALA A 61 -5.47 -5.55 -17.52
C ALA A 61 -6.43 -6.36 -18.42
N ARG A 62 -7.38 -7.10 -17.83
CA ARG A 62 -8.41 -7.86 -18.55
C ARG A 62 -9.64 -7.02 -18.99
N ILE A 63 -9.81 -5.83 -18.44
CA ILE A 63 -11.03 -5.01 -18.61
C ILE A 63 -10.72 -3.72 -19.38
N SER A 64 -9.56 -3.11 -19.16
CA SER A 64 -9.20 -1.82 -19.77
C SER A 64 -7.71 -1.75 -20.05
N GLU A 65 -7.34 -1.67 -21.34
CA GLU A 65 -5.95 -1.56 -21.78
C GLU A 65 -5.26 -0.26 -21.33
N CYS A 66 -6.01 0.77 -20.93
CA CYS A 66 -5.46 2.08 -20.56
C CYS A 66 -5.37 2.33 -19.04
N PHE A 67 -5.69 1.36 -18.19
CA PHE A 67 -5.64 1.54 -16.74
C PHE A 67 -4.31 1.01 -16.18
N ILE A 68 -3.46 1.92 -15.69
CA ILE A 68 -2.13 1.59 -15.15
C ILE A 68 -2.20 1.67 -13.63
N CYS A 69 -1.94 0.56 -12.94
CA CYS A 69 -1.76 0.53 -11.50
C CYS A 69 -0.27 0.57 -11.17
N ASP A 70 0.23 1.68 -10.61
CA ASP A 70 1.62 1.74 -10.12
C ASP A 70 1.66 1.39 -8.62
N PRO A 71 2.15 0.20 -8.22
CA PRO A 71 2.26 -0.20 -6.81
C PRO A 71 3.41 0.49 -6.06
N LYS A 72 4.22 1.30 -6.74
CA LYS A 72 5.40 1.94 -6.17
C LYS A 72 5.01 2.98 -5.12
N PRO A 73 5.51 2.86 -3.88
CA PRO A 73 5.37 3.92 -2.90
C PRO A 73 6.02 5.21 -3.39
N HIS A 74 5.28 6.31 -3.33
CA HIS A 74 5.83 7.65 -3.42
C HIS A 74 6.16 8.12 -1.99
N GLY A 75 7.40 8.55 -1.77
CA GLY A 75 7.90 9.01 -0.48
C GLY A 75 9.01 10.03 -0.66
#